data_AF-A0A7W5G765-F1
#
_entry.id   AF-A0A7W5G765-F1
#
_cell.length_a   1.000
_cell.length_b   1.000
_cell.length_c   1.000
_cell.angle_alpha   90.00
_cell.angle_beta   90.00
_cell.angle_gamma   90.00
#
_symmetry.space_group_name_H-M   'P 1'
#
loop_
_entity.id
_entity.type
_entity.pdbx_description
1 polymer ?
#
loop_
_entity_poly.entity_id
_entity_poly.type
_entity_poly.pdbx_seq_one_letter_code
_entity_poly.pdbx_strand_id
1 'polypeptide(L)'
;MDIVKKATSAFQKGDYRTARELYQQAADRYGHHLFSANLTLCERALKNGRPTSTGSTKPVILSALESQERHAVKDSNIAEQLAETQSLLEHYFLRCQELEYQLVDR
;
A
#
# COMPACT_ATOMS: atom_id res chain seq x y z
N MET A 1 17.18 -6.84 -26.75
CA MET A 1 17.67 -7.11 -25.38
C MET A 1 16.95 -6.17 -24.43
N ASP A 2 16.19 -6.72 -23.51
CA ASP A 2 15.29 -5.98 -22.62
C ASP A 2 16.08 -5.16 -21.58
N ILE A 3 15.87 -3.84 -21.55
CA ILE A 3 16.61 -2.91 -20.68
C ILE A 3 16.37 -3.21 -19.20
N VAL A 4 15.17 -3.71 -18.88
CA VAL A 4 14.78 -4.08 -17.52
C VAL A 4 15.59 -5.28 -17.04
N LYS A 5 15.74 -6.31 -17.89
CA LYS A 5 16.52 -7.50 -17.55
C LYS A 5 17.98 -7.15 -17.27
N LYS A 6 18.57 -6.24 -18.06
CA LYS A 6 19.92 -5.72 -17.82
C LYS A 6 20.02 -4.97 -16.48
N ALA A 7 19.03 -4.13 -16.17
CA ALA A 7 18.97 -3.40 -14.90
C ALA A 7 18.89 -4.36 -13.70
N THR A 8 18.06 -5.40 -13.78
CA THR A 8 17.93 -6.41 -12.73
C THR A 8 19.23 -7.19 -12.54
N SER A 9 19.92 -7.58 -13.62
CA SER A 9 21.22 -8.25 -13.53
C SER A 9 22.29 -7.35 -12.90
N ALA A 10 22.32 -6.05 -13.23
CA ALA A 10 23.24 -5.10 -12.59
C ALA A 10 22.95 -4.92 -11.10
N PHE A 11 21.67 -4.87 -10.72
CA PHE A 11 21.26 -4.79 -9.32
C PHE A 11 21.70 -6.01 -8.51
N GLN A 12 21.57 -7.21 -9.07
CA GLN A 12 22.02 -8.45 -8.43
C GLN A 12 23.54 -8.53 -8.27
N LYS A 13 24.30 -7.96 -9.21
CA LYS A 13 25.76 -7.86 -9.13
C LYS A 13 26.25 -6.86 -8.07
N GLY A 14 25.34 -6.05 -7.53
CA GLY A 14 25.68 -4.98 -6.59
C GLY A 14 26.11 -3.68 -7.24
N ASP A 15 26.01 -3.58 -8.58
CA ASP A 15 26.33 -2.38 -9.34
C ASP A 15 25.14 -1.40 -9.33
N TYR A 16 24.82 -0.86 -8.15
CA TYR A 16 23.64 -0.02 -7.95
C TYR A 16 23.69 1.30 -8.76
N ARG A 17 24.88 1.79 -9.11
CA ARG A 17 25.04 2.98 -9.98
C ARG A 17 24.52 2.69 -11.39
N THR A 18 25.04 1.64 -12.01
CA THR A 18 24.64 1.20 -13.36
C THR A 18 23.19 0.75 -13.39
N ALA A 19 22.72 0.05 -12.34
CA ALA A 19 21.32 -0.36 -12.22
C ALA A 19 20.37 0.84 -12.19
N ARG A 20 20.72 1.91 -11.46
CA ARG A 20 19.93 3.14 -11.39
C ARG A 20 19.78 3.80 -12.76
N GLU A 21 20.87 3.95 -13.51
CA GLU A 21 20.84 4.56 -14.86
C GLU A 21 19.97 3.76 -15.82
N LEU A 22 20.07 2.42 -15.79
CA LEU A 22 19.24 1.55 -16.61
C LEU A 22 17.76 1.60 -16.21
N TYR A 23 17.45 1.69 -14.90
CA TYR A 23 16.08 1.89 -14.43
C TYR A 23 15.52 3.26 -14.80
N GLN A 24 16.36 4.29 -14.84
CA GLN A 24 15.94 5.62 -15.30
C GLN A 24 15.61 5.59 -16.80
N GLN A 25 16.47 4.98 -17.63
CA GLN A 25 16.18 4.82 -19.06
C GLN A 25 14.94 3.96 -19.32
N ALA A 26 14.67 2.97 -18.46
CA ALA A 26 13.43 2.19 -18.52
C ALA A 26 12.21 3.02 -18.10
N ALA A 27 12.32 3.83 -17.06
CA ALA A 27 11.30 4.78 -16.64
C ALA A 27 10.92 5.77 -17.75
N ASP A 28 11.90 6.27 -18.50
CA ASP A 28 11.67 7.23 -19.58
C ASP A 28 10.92 6.57 -20.77
N ARG A 29 11.10 5.25 -20.98
CA ARG A 29 10.44 4.51 -22.08
C ARG A 29 9.08 3.93 -21.73
N TYR A 30 8.91 3.43 -20.50
CA TYR A 30 7.73 2.65 -20.09
C TYR A 30 6.87 3.37 -19.04
N GLY A 31 7.39 4.43 -18.42
CA GLY A 31 6.71 5.21 -17.39
C GLY A 31 7.44 5.17 -16.05
N HIS A 32 7.61 6.36 -15.46
CA HIS A 32 8.37 6.55 -14.22
C HIS A 32 7.81 5.77 -13.02
N HIS A 33 6.49 5.66 -12.91
CA HIS A 33 5.81 4.98 -11.81
C HIS A 33 6.15 3.48 -11.71
N LEU A 34 6.43 2.83 -12.85
CA LEU A 34 6.79 1.40 -12.88
C LEU A 34 8.17 1.12 -12.27
N PHE A 35 9.04 2.12 -12.21
CA PHE A 35 10.43 1.96 -11.78
C PHE A 35 10.83 2.83 -10.59
N SER A 36 9.93 3.66 -10.03
CA SER A 36 10.25 4.54 -8.89
C SER A 36 10.71 3.77 -7.66
N ALA A 37 10.09 2.61 -7.38
CA ALA A 37 10.48 1.71 -6.30
C ALA A 37 11.92 1.19 -6.50
N ASN A 38 12.25 0.76 -7.71
CA ASN A 38 13.56 0.24 -8.06
C ASN A 38 14.66 1.31 -7.98
N LEU A 39 14.35 2.55 -8.40
CA LEU A 39 15.24 3.70 -8.24
C LEU A 39 15.52 4.00 -6.76
N THR A 40 14.48 3.99 -5.92
CA THR A 40 14.60 4.20 -4.47
C THR A 40 15.44 3.11 -3.80
N LEU A 41 15.29 1.85 -4.23
CA LEU A 41 16.11 0.74 -3.75
C LEU A 41 17.58 0.91 -4.12
N CYS A 42 17.88 1.37 -5.34
CA CYS A 42 19.25 1.67 -5.76
C CYS A 42 19.86 2.82 -4.93
N GLU A 43 19.10 3.89 -4.67
CA GLU A 43 19.57 4.99 -3.83
C GLU A 43 19.84 4.57 -2.39
N ARG A 44 18.95 3.76 -1.79
CA ARG A 44 19.16 3.21 -0.45
C ARG A 44 20.38 2.28 -0.41
N ALA A 45 20.58 1.46 -1.43
CA ALA A 45 21.73 0.57 -1.54
C ALA A 45 23.07 1.32 -1.66
N LEU A 46 23.07 2.46 -2.36
CA LEU A 46 24.23 3.35 -2.48
C LEU A 46 24.54 4.09 -1.17
N LYS A 47 23.51 4.55 -0.46
CA LYS A 47 23.67 5.27 0.81
C LYS A 47 24.08 4.36 1.97
N ASN A 48 23.53 3.14 2.03
CA ASN A 48 23.66 2.29 3.21
C ASN A 48 24.56 1.06 2.99
N GLY A 49 25.13 0.86 1.80
CA GLY A 49 26.04 -0.25 1.52
C GLY A 49 25.37 -1.62 1.64
N ARG A 50 24.85 -2.11 0.51
CA ARG A 50 24.18 -3.42 0.31
C ARG A 50 22.79 -3.52 0.97
N PRO A 51 21.70 -3.64 0.20
CA PRO A 51 20.43 -4.09 0.73
C PRO A 51 20.56 -5.60 0.92
N THR A 52 20.68 -6.05 2.17
CA THR A 52 20.42 -7.45 2.49
C THR A 52 18.98 -7.73 2.06
N SER A 53 18.83 -8.59 1.07
CA SER A 53 17.53 -9.15 0.71
C SER A 53 16.97 -9.90 1.91
N THR A 54 15.65 -9.81 2.05
CA THR A 54 14.75 -10.72 2.80
C THR A 54 14.75 -10.63 4.33
N GLY A 55 13.60 -10.19 4.87
CA GLY A 55 13.14 -10.56 6.22
C GLY A 55 13.43 -9.53 7.32
N SER A 56 12.35 -8.89 7.76
CA SER A 56 12.10 -8.43 9.13
C SER A 56 13.20 -8.68 10.17
N THR A 57 13.85 -7.61 10.64
CA THR A 57 14.00 -7.30 12.07
C THR A 57 14.22 -5.80 12.21
N LYS A 58 13.13 -5.04 12.26
CA LYS A 58 13.14 -3.80 13.05
C LYS A 58 13.63 -4.18 14.46
N PRO A 59 14.44 -3.37 15.16
CA PRO A 59 14.75 -3.64 16.56
C PRO A 59 13.43 -3.74 17.33
N VAL A 60 13.09 -4.96 17.78
CA VAL A 60 11.79 -5.38 18.34
C VAL A 60 11.49 -4.73 19.71
N ILE A 61 12.33 -3.82 20.20
CA ILE A 61 12.21 -3.34 21.58
C ILE A 61 11.45 -2.00 21.68
N LEU A 62 11.24 -1.25 20.57
CA LEU A 62 10.47 0.01 20.61
C LEU A 62 9.07 -0.05 19.97
N SER A 63 8.72 -1.11 19.23
CA SER A 63 7.47 -1.17 18.46
C SER A 63 6.32 -1.92 19.13
N ALA A 64 6.53 -2.53 20.30
CA ALA A 64 5.48 -3.27 21.01
C ALA A 64 4.45 -2.35 21.67
N LEU A 65 4.83 -1.14 22.08
CA LEU A 65 3.88 -0.14 22.60
C LEU A 65 3.09 0.57 21.48
N GLU A 66 3.71 0.86 20.33
CA GLU A 66 3.04 1.58 19.23
C GLU A 66 2.16 0.71 18.31
N SER A 67 2.30 -0.63 18.38
CA SER A 67 1.48 -1.54 17.56
C SER A 67 0.12 -1.82 18.17
N GLN A 68 -0.05 -1.59 19.48
CA GLN A 68 -1.33 -1.77 20.17
C GLN A 68 -2.29 -0.61 19.88
N GLU A 69 -1.78 0.62 19.75
CA GLU A 69 -2.60 1.80 19.40
C GLU A 69 -3.04 1.78 17.93
N ARG A 70 -2.17 1.35 17.00
CA ARG A 70 -2.51 1.28 15.57
C ARG A 70 -3.52 0.17 15.21
N HIS A 71 -3.60 -0.90 16.01
CA HIS A 71 -4.60 -1.94 15.81
C HIS A 71 -5.96 -1.52 16.40
N ALA A 72 -5.96 -0.92 17.60
CA ALA A 72 -7.18 -0.41 18.23
C ALA A 72 -7.90 0.65 17.37
N VAL A 73 -7.15 1.55 16.71
CA VAL A 73 -7.71 2.56 15.80
C VAL A 73 -8.32 1.93 14.53
N LYS A 74 -7.76 0.81 14.05
CA LYS A 74 -8.29 0.09 12.89
C LYS A 74 -9.58 -0.64 13.23
N ASP A 75 -9.60 -1.30 14.39
CA ASP A 75 -10.78 -2.03 14.86
C ASP A 75 -11.92 -1.06 15.22
N SER A 76 -11.61 0.12 15.79
CA SER A 76 -12.60 1.16 16.02
C SER A 76 -13.18 1.74 14.72
N ASN A 77 -12.36 1.94 13.69
CA ASN A 77 -12.82 2.44 12.40
C ASN A 77 -13.77 1.47 11.69
N ILE A 78 -13.48 0.15 11.77
CA ILE A 78 -14.35 -0.88 11.18
C ILE A 78 -15.68 -0.96 11.95
N ALA A 79 -15.65 -0.89 13.27
CA ALA A 79 -16.86 -0.92 14.09
C ALA A 79 -17.77 0.30 13.82
N GLU A 80 -17.18 1.49 13.67
CA GLU A 80 -17.89 2.72 13.31
C GLU A 80 -18.52 2.62 11.92
N GLN A 81 -17.76 2.17 10.91
CA GLN A 81 -18.28 1.92 9.56
C GLN A 81 -19.42 0.91 9.53
N LEU A 82 -19.34 -0.13 10.37
CA LEU A 82 -20.40 -1.13 10.48
C LEU A 82 -21.67 -0.54 11.11
N ALA A 83 -21.53 0.29 12.15
CA ALA A 83 -22.67 0.95 12.79
C ALA A 83 -23.36 1.95 11.85
N GLU A 84 -22.58 2.73 11.09
CA GLU A 84 -23.11 3.67 10.10
C GLU A 84 -23.87 2.94 8.99
N THR A 85 -23.32 1.85 8.48
CA THR A 85 -23.98 1.04 7.43
C THR A 85 -25.26 0.39 7.94
N GLN A 86 -25.27 -0.13 9.17
CA GLN A 86 -26.49 -0.67 9.79
C GLN A 86 -27.56 0.41 9.96
N SER A 87 -27.21 1.59 10.48
CA SER A 87 -28.16 2.69 10.65
C SER A 87 -28.76 3.16 9.33
N LEU A 88 -27.95 3.23 8.28
CA LEU A 88 -28.41 3.61 6.95
C LEU A 88 -29.39 2.58 6.36
N LEU A 89 -29.11 1.30 6.56
CA LEU A 89 -30.02 0.21 6.12
C LEU A 89 -31.35 0.27 6.85
N GLU A 90 -31.34 0.48 8.17
CA GLU A 90 -32.56 0.64 8.97
C GLU A 90 -33.37 1.87 8.52
N HIS A 91 -32.70 2.98 8.25
CA HIS A 91 -33.35 4.19 7.73
C HIS A 91 -34.09 3.91 6.42
N TYR A 92 -33.42 3.30 5.44
CA TYR A 92 -34.04 3.01 4.14
C TYR A 92 -35.13 1.95 4.26
N PHE A 93 -34.95 0.95 5.12
CA PHE A 93 -35.98 -0.05 5.37
C PHE A 93 -37.26 0.59 5.90
N LEU A 94 -37.17 1.40 6.95
CA LEU A 94 -38.31 2.11 7.53
C LEU A 94 -38.96 3.05 6.52
N ARG A 95 -38.16 3.77 5.74
CA ARG A 95 -38.67 4.69 4.72
C ARG A 95 -39.44 3.96 3.62
N CYS A 96 -38.94 2.81 3.16
CA CYS A 96 -39.65 1.98 2.19
C CYS A 96 -40.97 1.48 2.77
N GLN A 97 -40.97 0.98 4.01
CA GLN A 97 -42.16 0.50 4.67
C GLN A 97 -43.23 1.59 4.83
N GLU A 98 -42.82 2.80 5.21
CA GLU A 98 -43.72 3.96 5.31
C GLU A 98 -44.35 4.30 3.95
N LEU A 99 -43.56 4.32 2.89
CA LEU A 99 -44.04 4.59 1.53
C LEU A 99 -45.00 3.49 1.04
N GLU A 100 -44.73 2.23 1.36
CA GLU A 100 -45.63 1.11 1.06
C GLU A 100 -46.97 1.27 1.78
N TYR A 101 -46.98 1.63 3.07
CA TYR A 101 -48.22 1.92 3.78
C TYR A 101 -48.99 3.07 3.15
N GLN A 102 -48.32 4.17 2.77
CA GLN A 102 -48.96 5.31 2.10
C GLN A 102 -49.56 4.97 0.73
N LEU A 103 -49.01 3.97 0.03
CA LEU A 103 -49.56 3.48 -1.24
C LEU A 103 -50.76 2.55 -1.03
N VAL A 104 -50.80 1.80 0.07
CA VAL A 104 -51.90 0.89 0.40
C VAL A 104 -53.12 1.64 0.94
N ASP A 105 -52.91 2.76 1.65
CA ASP A 105 -53.99 3.56 2.26
C ASP A 105 -54.65 4.56 1.28
N ARG A 106 -54.31 4.50 -0.01
CA ARG A 106 -54.77 5.41 -1.06
C ARG A 106 -55.62 4.70 -2.11
#